data_AF-A0A821CFA0-F1
#
_entry.id   AF-A0A821CFA0-F1
#
_cell.length_a   1.000
_cell.length_b   1.000
_cell.length_c   1.000
_cell.angle_alpha   90.00
_cell.angle_beta   90.00
_cell.angle_gamma   90.00
#
_symmetry.space_group_name_H-M   'P 1'
#
loop_
_entity.id
_entity.type
_entity.pdbx_description
1 polymer ?
#
loop_
_entity_poly.entity_id
_entity_poly.type
_entity_poly.pdbx_seq_one_letter_code
_entity_poly.pdbx_strand_id
1 'polypeptide(L)'
;DLFRAIRIVSRYIGRDWSRFYWQLPFYPTRGQEEMSKDIKHIDEKYHRGDVFQDQAMDALTKWRRFHTRAKVDDLIHGLEKIRRFDIIQSIERRVLKPKHLLNINEEEIDPRKKEIEDLNRKLNRLFDKIRSGAISSRDTYVYSTMGLDPLRPSTKLASLSRTSRLNSVHSKSTNLEKSLDD
;
A
#
# COMPACT_ATOMS: atom_id res chain seq x y z
N ASP A 1 -19.96 -16.98 -12.14
CA ASP A 1 -18.88 -16.34 -11.34
C ASP A 1 -17.83 -17.29 -10.78
N LEU A 2 -18.21 -18.43 -10.18
CA LEU A 2 -17.26 -19.37 -9.57
C LEU A 2 -16.09 -19.79 -10.48
N PHE A 3 -16.36 -20.15 -11.73
CA PHE A 3 -15.30 -20.55 -12.66
C PHE A 3 -14.29 -19.43 -12.92
N ARG A 4 -14.74 -18.17 -12.93
CA ARG A 4 -13.87 -17.01 -13.08
C ARG A 4 -12.99 -16.81 -11.84
N ALA A 5 -13.54 -17.01 -10.64
CA ALA A 5 -12.77 -17.02 -9.40
C ALA A 5 -11.71 -18.15 -9.40
N ILE A 6 -12.09 -19.37 -9.79
CA ILE A 6 -11.16 -20.51 -9.93
C ILE A 6 -9.97 -20.15 -10.84
N ARG A 7 -10.23 -19.54 -12.01
CA ARG A 7 -9.17 -19.09 -12.93
C ARG A 7 -8.25 -18.02 -12.35
N ILE A 8 -8.77 -17.12 -11.53
CA ILE A 8 -7.96 -16.12 -10.84
C ILE A 8 -7.07 -16.82 -9.81
N VAL A 9 -7.67 -17.67 -8.96
CA VAL A 9 -6.92 -18.37 -7.91
C VAL A 9 -5.82 -19.23 -8.52
N SER A 10 -6.13 -20.05 -9.53
CA SER A 10 -5.14 -20.92 -10.16
C SER A 10 -3.94 -20.15 -10.72
N ARG A 11 -4.15 -18.95 -11.26
CA ARG A 11 -3.08 -18.10 -11.81
C ARG A 11 -2.17 -17.51 -10.75
N TYR A 12 -2.68 -17.18 -9.56
CA TYR A 12 -1.93 -16.43 -8.55
C TYR A 12 -1.47 -17.26 -7.34
N ILE A 13 -2.05 -18.44 -7.12
CA ILE A 13 -1.74 -19.26 -5.93
C ILE A 13 -0.31 -19.82 -5.95
N GLY A 14 0.20 -20.20 -7.13
CA GLY A 14 1.55 -20.73 -7.28
C GLY A 14 1.78 -21.99 -6.44
N ARG A 15 2.92 -22.06 -5.75
CA ARG A 15 3.34 -23.21 -4.93
C ARG A 15 2.42 -23.54 -3.76
N ASP A 16 1.60 -22.58 -3.32
CA ASP A 16 0.66 -22.77 -2.21
C ASP A 16 -0.58 -23.57 -2.58
N TRP A 17 -0.72 -24.02 -3.84
CA TRP A 17 -1.95 -24.66 -4.33
C TRP A 17 -2.34 -25.91 -3.52
N SER A 18 -1.38 -26.74 -3.11
CA SER A 18 -1.63 -27.97 -2.37
C SER A 18 -2.09 -27.66 -0.95
N ARG A 19 -1.41 -26.70 -0.29
CA ARG A 19 -1.81 -26.16 1.01
C ARG A 19 -3.21 -25.54 0.95
N PHE A 20 -3.53 -24.82 -0.13
CA PHE A 20 -4.86 -24.27 -0.34
C PHE A 20 -5.92 -25.36 -0.48
N TYR A 21 -5.65 -26.41 -1.27
CA TYR A 21 -6.56 -27.53 -1.48
C TYR A 21 -6.95 -28.23 -0.16
N TRP A 22 -6.01 -28.38 0.77
CA TRP A 22 -6.28 -28.91 2.12
C TRP A 22 -7.23 -28.05 2.95
N GLN A 23 -7.24 -26.74 2.74
CA GLN A 23 -8.04 -25.81 3.54
C GLN A 23 -9.45 -25.58 2.97
N LEU A 24 -9.69 -26.06 1.75
CA LEU A 24 -10.98 -25.92 1.09
C LEU A 24 -12.08 -26.71 1.82
N PRO A 25 -13.26 -26.11 2.01
CA PRO A 25 -14.39 -26.85 2.54
C PRO A 25 -14.89 -27.85 1.50
N PHE A 26 -15.32 -29.03 1.95
CA PHE A 26 -15.98 -30.06 1.14
C PHE A 26 -17.36 -30.36 1.73
N TYR A 27 -18.39 -30.35 0.89
CA TYR A 27 -19.73 -30.79 1.26
C TYR A 27 -20.25 -31.81 0.23
N PRO A 28 -20.37 -33.11 0.61
CA PRO A 28 -20.08 -33.70 1.93
C PRO A 28 -18.59 -33.68 2.31
N THR A 29 -18.28 -33.80 3.60
CA THR A 29 -16.89 -33.83 4.10
C THR A 29 -16.12 -34.97 3.45
N ARG A 30 -14.96 -34.65 2.86
CA ARG A 30 -14.05 -35.64 2.30
C ARG A 30 -12.99 -36.05 3.32
N GLY A 31 -12.57 -37.31 3.26
CA GLY A 31 -11.48 -37.83 4.08
C GLY A 31 -10.12 -37.28 3.67
N GLN A 32 -9.21 -37.15 4.65
CA GLN A 32 -7.85 -36.65 4.42
C GLN A 32 -7.06 -37.55 3.45
N GLU A 33 -7.29 -38.86 3.49
CA GLU A 33 -6.61 -39.81 2.61
C GLU A 33 -6.96 -39.57 1.13
N GLU A 34 -8.22 -39.31 0.81
CA GLU A 34 -8.69 -39.03 -0.55
C GLU A 34 -8.11 -37.71 -1.09
N MET A 35 -8.00 -36.69 -0.23
CA MET A 35 -7.35 -35.44 -0.59
C MET A 35 -5.84 -35.62 -0.82
N SER A 36 -5.18 -36.47 -0.02
CA SER A 36 -3.77 -36.82 -0.22
C SER A 36 -3.54 -37.54 -1.54
N LYS A 37 -4.40 -38.51 -1.88
CA LYS A 37 -4.37 -39.21 -3.19
C LYS A 37 -4.54 -38.24 -4.35
N ASP A 38 -5.46 -37.28 -4.22
CA ASP A 38 -5.65 -36.26 -5.26
C ASP A 38 -4.42 -35.40 -5.49
N ILE A 39 -3.78 -34.93 -4.41
CA ILE A 39 -2.57 -34.11 -4.49
C ILE A 39 -1.44 -34.92 -5.13
N LYS A 40 -1.20 -36.15 -4.67
CA LYS A 40 -0.19 -37.04 -5.28
C LYS A 40 -0.44 -37.26 -6.76
N HIS A 41 -1.68 -37.56 -7.14
CA HIS A 41 -2.02 -37.76 -8.55
C HIS A 41 -1.80 -36.49 -9.40
N ILE A 42 -2.05 -35.30 -8.85
CA ILE A 42 -1.82 -34.03 -9.55
C ILE A 42 -0.31 -33.76 -9.64
N ASP A 43 0.44 -33.92 -8.55
CA ASP A 43 1.90 -33.83 -8.59
C ASP A 43 2.47 -34.81 -9.61
N GLU A 44 1.91 -36.03 -9.67
CA GLU A 44 2.36 -37.04 -10.60
C GLU A 44 2.07 -36.73 -12.07
N LYS A 45 0.94 -36.07 -12.32
CA LYS A 45 0.54 -35.64 -13.65
C LYS A 45 1.40 -34.49 -14.17
N TYR A 46 1.88 -33.62 -13.28
CA TYR A 46 2.57 -32.38 -13.61
C TYR A 46 4.06 -32.36 -13.20
N HIS A 47 4.70 -33.52 -13.06
CA HIS A 47 6.10 -33.69 -12.61
C HIS A 47 7.18 -32.86 -13.35
N ARG A 48 6.90 -32.27 -14.52
CA ARG A 48 7.89 -31.54 -15.32
C ARG A 48 7.68 -30.03 -15.28
N GLY A 49 8.55 -29.33 -14.55
CA GLY A 49 8.65 -27.87 -14.56
C GLY A 49 7.70 -27.14 -13.59
N ASP A 50 7.74 -25.81 -13.60
CA ASP A 50 6.92 -24.94 -12.76
C ASP A 50 5.47 -24.79 -13.31
N VAL A 51 4.71 -25.89 -13.30
CA VAL A 51 3.33 -25.96 -13.84
C VAL A 51 2.25 -25.70 -12.77
N PHE A 52 2.57 -24.88 -11.77
CA PHE A 52 1.70 -24.66 -10.60
C PHE A 52 0.30 -24.15 -10.94
N GLN A 53 0.17 -23.34 -12.00
CA GLN A 53 -1.13 -22.86 -12.44
C GLN A 53 -2.04 -24.01 -12.90
N ASP A 54 -1.49 -24.97 -13.65
CA ASP A 54 -2.26 -26.09 -14.18
C ASP A 54 -2.57 -27.10 -13.08
N GLN A 55 -1.63 -27.33 -12.16
CA GLN A 55 -1.88 -28.12 -10.95
C GLN A 55 -3.02 -27.53 -10.12
N ALA A 56 -2.98 -26.22 -9.84
CA ALA A 56 -4.02 -25.52 -9.12
C ALA A 56 -5.36 -25.55 -9.87
N MET A 57 -5.35 -25.42 -11.19
CA MET A 57 -6.57 -25.52 -12.01
C MET A 57 -7.21 -26.90 -11.90
N ASP A 58 -6.41 -27.97 -11.99
CA ASP A 58 -6.90 -29.34 -11.91
C ASP A 58 -7.44 -29.65 -10.51
N ALA A 59 -6.70 -29.26 -9.47
CA ALA A 59 -7.13 -29.34 -8.07
C ALA A 59 -8.48 -28.64 -7.85
N LEU A 60 -8.62 -27.38 -8.28
CA LEU A 60 -9.87 -26.62 -8.09
C LEU A 60 -11.02 -27.15 -8.94
N THR A 61 -10.72 -27.73 -10.11
CA THR A 61 -11.72 -28.41 -10.93
C THR A 61 -12.22 -29.67 -10.25
N LYS A 62 -11.33 -30.47 -9.65
CA LYS A 62 -11.71 -31.62 -8.81
C LYS A 62 -12.52 -31.19 -7.60
N TRP A 63 -12.08 -30.17 -6.87
CA TRP A 63 -12.81 -29.62 -5.72
C TRP A 63 -14.25 -29.26 -6.11
N ARG A 64 -14.43 -28.51 -7.21
CA ARG A 64 -15.77 -28.13 -7.71
C ARG A 64 -16.64 -29.35 -8.07
N ARG A 65 -16.04 -30.44 -8.55
CA ARG A 65 -16.78 -31.68 -8.89
C ARG A 65 -17.24 -32.42 -7.65
N PHE A 66 -16.42 -32.48 -6.61
CA PHE A 66 -16.72 -33.21 -5.38
C PHE A 66 -17.50 -32.37 -4.36
N HIS A 67 -17.56 -31.07 -4.55
CA HIS A 67 -18.27 -30.15 -3.68
C HIS A 67 -19.65 -29.82 -4.26
N THR A 68 -20.71 -30.33 -3.62
CA THR A 68 -22.10 -30.30 -4.14
C THR A 68 -22.65 -28.88 -4.34
N ARG A 69 -22.27 -27.93 -3.48
CA ARG A 69 -22.82 -26.56 -3.46
C ARG A 69 -21.73 -25.48 -3.48
N ALA A 70 -20.72 -25.66 -4.34
CA ALA A 70 -19.52 -24.84 -4.32
C ALA A 70 -19.84 -23.37 -4.63
N LYS A 71 -19.36 -22.45 -3.78
CA LYS A 71 -19.52 -21.00 -3.95
C LYS A 71 -18.17 -20.29 -4.02
N VAL A 72 -18.22 -19.02 -4.44
CA VAL A 72 -17.03 -18.15 -4.41
C VAL A 72 -16.61 -17.88 -2.97
N ASP A 73 -17.56 -17.76 -2.05
CA ASP A 73 -17.30 -17.53 -0.62
C ASP A 73 -16.50 -18.66 0.02
N ASP A 74 -16.68 -19.90 -0.45
CA ASP A 74 -15.92 -21.06 0.01
C ASP A 74 -14.44 -20.97 -0.38
N LEU A 75 -14.16 -20.45 -1.60
CA LEU A 75 -12.80 -20.18 -2.04
C LEU A 75 -12.17 -19.07 -1.19
N ILE A 76 -12.93 -18.01 -0.90
CA ILE A 76 -12.47 -16.90 -0.06
C ILE A 76 -12.10 -17.42 1.34
N HIS A 77 -12.99 -18.18 1.99
CA HIS A 77 -12.70 -18.79 3.30
C HIS A 77 -11.46 -19.67 3.28
N GLY A 78 -11.26 -20.47 2.22
CA GLY A 78 -10.03 -21.26 2.07
C GLY A 78 -8.78 -20.39 1.96
N LEU A 79 -8.87 -19.27 1.23
CA LEU A 79 -7.75 -18.33 1.02
C LEU A 79 -7.40 -17.56 2.30
N GLU A 80 -8.40 -17.24 3.13
CA GLU A 80 -8.21 -16.61 4.43
C GLU A 80 -7.39 -17.51 5.37
N LYS A 81 -7.68 -18.81 5.39
CA LYS A 81 -6.93 -19.79 6.21
C LYS A 81 -5.45 -19.87 5.86
N ILE A 82 -5.10 -19.67 4.59
CA ILE A 82 -3.70 -19.62 4.14
C ILE A 82 -3.14 -18.20 4.08
N ARG A 83 -3.91 -17.18 4.51
CA ARG A 83 -3.55 -15.76 4.55
C ARG A 83 -3.17 -15.15 3.19
N ARG A 84 -3.76 -15.63 2.10
CA ARG A 84 -3.54 -15.10 0.74
C ARG A 84 -4.55 -14.02 0.37
N PHE A 85 -4.51 -12.90 1.12
CA PHE A 85 -5.42 -11.76 0.94
C PHE A 85 -5.23 -11.03 -0.40
N ASP A 86 -4.05 -11.14 -1.01
CA ASP A 86 -3.74 -10.65 -2.36
C ASP A 86 -4.69 -11.23 -3.42
N ILE A 87 -4.98 -12.53 -3.31
CA ILE A 87 -5.86 -13.25 -4.23
C ILE A 87 -7.32 -12.91 -3.93
N ILE A 88 -7.70 -12.83 -2.64
CA ILE A 88 -9.06 -12.45 -2.22
C ILE A 88 -9.43 -11.09 -2.81
N GLN A 89 -8.57 -10.08 -2.63
CA GLN A 89 -8.79 -8.75 -3.18
C GLN A 89 -8.90 -8.74 -4.72
N SER A 90 -8.22 -9.68 -5.38
CA SER A 90 -8.31 -9.86 -6.83
C SER A 90 -9.64 -10.48 -7.27
N ILE A 91 -10.16 -11.45 -6.50
CA ILE A 91 -11.48 -12.05 -6.71
C ILE A 91 -12.56 -10.98 -6.49
N GLU A 92 -12.52 -10.28 -5.36
CA GLU A 92 -13.50 -9.24 -5.03
C GLU A 92 -13.58 -8.18 -6.12
N ARG A 93 -12.43 -7.63 -6.54
CA ARG A 93 -12.38 -6.59 -7.58
C ARG A 93 -12.89 -7.07 -8.93
N ARG A 94 -12.58 -8.30 -9.34
CA ARG A 94 -12.82 -8.77 -10.72
C ARG A 94 -14.09 -9.60 -10.88
N VAL A 95 -14.61 -10.17 -9.80
CA VAL A 95 -15.73 -11.12 -9.80
C VAL A 95 -16.91 -10.59 -9.00
N LEU A 96 -16.70 -10.01 -7.81
CA LEU A 96 -17.80 -9.62 -6.92
C LEU A 96 -18.22 -8.15 -7.08
N LYS A 97 -17.29 -7.23 -7.39
CA LYS A 97 -17.65 -5.83 -7.61
C LYS A 97 -18.43 -5.67 -8.94
N PRO A 98 -19.58 -4.97 -8.93
CA PRO A 98 -20.23 -4.52 -10.15
C PRO A 98 -19.23 -3.70 -10.97
N LYS A 99 -19.13 -3.96 -12.28
CA LYS A 99 -18.21 -3.26 -13.20
C LYS A 99 -18.33 -1.73 -13.12
N HIS A 100 -19.47 -1.22 -12.68
CA HIS A 100 -19.75 0.21 -12.49
C HIS A 100 -18.98 0.86 -11.31
N LEU A 101 -18.50 0.11 -10.32
CA LEU A 101 -17.77 0.66 -9.17
C LEU A 101 -16.25 0.68 -9.35
N LEU A 102 -15.72 0.03 -10.39
CA LEU A 102 -14.30 0.11 -10.74
C LEU A 102 -13.93 1.43 -11.44
N ASN A 103 -14.95 2.20 -11.86
CA ASN A 103 -14.79 3.56 -12.41
C ASN A 103 -14.82 4.66 -11.34
N ILE A 104 -15.02 4.33 -10.06
CA ILE A 104 -15.23 5.34 -9.00
C ILE A 104 -13.92 5.77 -8.32
N ASN A 105 -12.79 5.13 -8.63
CA ASN A 105 -11.50 5.55 -8.06
C ASN A 105 -10.82 6.71 -8.81
N GLU A 106 -11.43 7.31 -9.84
CA GLU A 106 -10.86 8.48 -10.54
C GLU A 106 -11.72 9.75 -10.54
N GLU A 107 -13.01 9.73 -10.19
CA GLU A 107 -13.84 10.94 -10.20
C GLU A 107 -14.78 11.04 -9.01
N GLU A 108 -14.25 10.97 -7.79
CA GLU A 108 -14.82 11.80 -6.72
C GLU A 108 -14.01 13.10 -6.68
N ILE A 109 -14.33 13.99 -7.63
CA ILE A 109 -13.86 15.37 -7.60
C ILE A 109 -14.59 16.01 -6.41
N ASP A 110 -13.97 15.92 -5.23
CA ASP A 110 -14.35 16.71 -4.07
C ASP A 110 -14.55 18.16 -4.56
N PRO A 111 -15.73 18.77 -4.40
CA PRO A 111 -16.01 20.12 -4.90
C PRO A 111 -14.98 21.15 -4.43
N ARG A 112 -14.29 20.88 -3.31
CA ARG A 112 -13.19 21.70 -2.79
C ARG A 112 -11.94 21.67 -3.66
N LYS A 113 -11.65 20.57 -4.39
CA LYS A 113 -10.48 20.50 -5.28
C LYS A 113 -10.60 21.49 -6.44
N LYS A 114 -11.79 21.65 -7.01
CA LYS A 114 -12.04 22.63 -8.07
C LYS A 114 -11.86 24.06 -7.56
N GLU A 115 -12.32 24.35 -6.35
CA GLU A 115 -12.12 25.64 -5.71
C GLU A 115 -10.63 25.92 -5.43
N ILE A 116 -9.89 24.94 -4.92
CA ILE A 116 -8.44 25.04 -4.70
C ILE A 116 -7.70 25.26 -6.02
N GLU A 117 -8.09 24.57 -7.09
CA GLU A 117 -7.46 24.74 -8.40
C GLU A 117 -7.73 26.12 -9.00
N ASP A 118 -8.97 26.62 -8.88
CA ASP A 118 -9.33 27.97 -9.31
C ASP A 118 -8.61 29.04 -8.48
N LEU A 119 -8.43 28.82 -7.17
CA LEU A 119 -7.63 29.70 -6.30
C LEU A 119 -6.16 29.70 -6.70
N ASN A 120 -5.56 28.53 -6.97
CA ASN A 120 -4.18 28.41 -7.42
C ASN A 120 -3.96 29.09 -8.78
N ARG A 121 -4.91 28.97 -9.71
CA ARG A 121 -4.87 29.71 -10.99
C ARG A 121 -4.92 31.23 -10.79
N LYS A 122 -5.77 31.72 -9.87
CA LYS A 122 -5.83 33.16 -9.54
C LYS A 122 -4.54 33.64 -8.88
N LEU A 123 -3.97 32.85 -7.98
CA LEU A 123 -2.73 33.16 -7.29
C LEU A 123 -1.55 33.27 -8.26
N ASN A 124 -1.42 32.32 -9.19
CA ASN A 124 -0.37 32.35 -10.20
C ASN A 124 -0.50 33.57 -11.12
N ARG A 125 -1.72 33.92 -11.54
CA ARG A 125 -1.97 35.15 -12.33
C ARG A 125 -1.59 36.42 -11.56
N LEU A 126 -1.77 36.46 -10.24
CA LEU A 126 -1.35 37.60 -9.42
C LEU A 126 0.17 37.68 -9.33
N PHE A 127 0.85 36.55 -9.10
CA PHE A 127 2.30 36.50 -9.11
C PHE A 127 2.89 36.92 -10.46
N ASP A 128 2.29 36.47 -11.57
CA ASP A 128 2.70 36.89 -12.91
C ASP A 128 2.50 38.39 -13.14
N LYS A 129 1.40 38.99 -12.64
CA LYS A 129 1.16 40.44 -12.73
C LYS A 129 2.11 41.27 -11.86
N ILE A 130 2.50 40.78 -10.69
CA ILE A 130 3.52 41.40 -9.83
C ILE A 130 4.89 41.31 -10.53
N ARG A 131 5.23 40.14 -11.07
CA ARG A 131 6.50 39.89 -11.75
C ARG A 131 6.63 40.64 -13.08
N SER A 132 5.53 40.85 -13.80
CA SER A 132 5.48 41.62 -15.04
C SER A 132 5.44 43.14 -14.81
N GLY A 133 5.47 43.61 -13.56
CA GLY A 133 5.41 45.03 -13.22
C GLY A 133 4.07 45.72 -13.53
N ALA A 134 3.02 44.94 -13.84
CA ALA A 134 1.68 45.47 -14.13
C ALA A 134 0.97 45.97 -12.86
N ILE A 135 1.42 45.51 -11.69
CA ILE A 135 1.05 46.05 -10.38
C ILE A 135 2.24 46.87 -9.89
N SER A 136 2.15 48.19 -10.01
CA SER A 136 3.13 49.11 -9.45
C SER A 136 3.10 49.01 -7.92
N SER A 137 4.28 48.97 -7.30
CA SER A 137 4.55 48.79 -5.87
C SER A 137 3.95 49.86 -4.93
N ARG A 138 2.95 50.61 -5.37
CA ARG A 138 2.28 51.66 -4.61
C ARG A 138 1.08 51.16 -3.79
N ASP A 139 0.50 50.01 -4.17
CA ASP A 139 -0.62 49.40 -3.43
C ASP A 139 -0.16 48.32 -2.43
N THR A 140 1.15 48.03 -2.36
CA THR A 140 1.74 47.05 -1.42
C THR A 140 1.88 47.59 0.02
N TYR A 141 1.47 48.83 0.28
CA TYR A 141 1.58 49.51 1.58
C TYR A 141 0.65 48.97 2.68
N VAL A 142 -0.06 47.86 2.45
CA VAL A 142 -0.90 47.23 3.49
C VAL A 142 -0.20 46.06 4.19
N TYR A 143 0.81 45.43 3.57
CA TYR A 143 1.54 44.31 4.21
C TYR A 143 2.72 44.75 5.08
N SER A 144 3.28 45.95 4.82
CA SER A 144 4.40 46.48 5.62
C SER A 144 3.95 47.02 6.99
N THR A 145 2.70 47.47 7.12
CA THR A 145 2.13 47.93 8.40
C THR A 145 1.63 46.79 9.30
N MET A 146 1.37 45.60 8.73
CA MET A 146 0.92 44.41 9.46
C MET A 146 2.05 43.49 9.94
N GLY A 147 3.32 43.82 9.69
CA GLY A 147 4.46 43.12 10.27
C GLY A 147 4.71 41.68 9.77
N LEU A 148 4.19 41.32 8.61
CA LEU A 148 4.41 40.00 8.00
C LEU A 148 5.32 40.13 6.78
N ASP A 149 6.61 40.36 7.04
CA ASP A 149 7.65 40.31 6.00
C ASP A 149 8.57 39.10 6.27
N PRO A 150 8.56 38.05 5.42
CA PRO A 150 9.31 36.82 5.68
C PRO A 150 10.83 36.93 5.42
N LEU A 151 11.35 38.08 4.98
CA LEU A 151 12.75 38.23 4.56
C LEU A 151 13.54 39.32 5.31
N ARG A 152 13.13 39.71 6.52
CA ARG A 152 13.95 40.61 7.34
C ARG A 152 14.93 39.82 8.23
N PRO A 153 16.25 39.87 8.02
CA PRO A 153 17.20 39.35 8.98
C PRO A 153 17.10 40.18 10.27
N SER A 154 16.72 39.50 11.35
CA SER A 154 16.65 40.05 12.70
C SER A 154 18.01 40.63 13.10
N THR A 155 18.07 41.96 13.24
CA THR A 155 19.23 42.65 13.80
C THR A 155 18.77 43.54 14.94
N LYS A 156 19.61 43.55 15.99
CA LYS A 156 19.47 44.16 17.32
C LYS A 156 18.85 43.18 18.33
N LEU A 157 19.63 42.70 19.29
CA LEU A 157 20.20 43.56 20.32
C LEU A 157 21.68 43.23 20.63
N ALA A 158 22.54 44.18 20.30
CA ALA A 158 23.78 44.41 21.03
C ALA A 158 23.54 45.65 21.91
N SER A 159 23.50 45.45 23.23
CA SER A 159 24.23 46.25 24.23
C SER A 159 23.64 46.02 25.62
N LEU A 160 24.37 45.29 26.46
CA LEU A 160 24.78 45.81 27.77
C LEU A 160 25.88 44.92 28.34
N SER A 161 26.97 45.60 28.65
CA SER A 161 28.30 45.10 28.90
C SER A 161 28.58 44.87 30.39
N ARG A 162 29.44 43.87 30.64
CA ARG A 162 30.27 43.60 31.85
C ARG A 162 29.46 43.12 33.07
N THR A 163 29.83 42.00 33.69
CA THR A 163 31.08 41.85 34.47
C THR A 163 31.61 40.41 34.51
N SER A 164 32.94 40.25 34.34
CA SER A 164 33.90 39.40 35.09
C SER A 164 33.37 38.18 35.89
N ARG A 165 33.99 37.00 35.94
CA ARG A 165 35.42 36.61 35.95
C ARG A 165 35.50 35.07 36.08
N LEU A 166 36.55 34.48 35.45
CA LEU A 166 37.44 33.40 35.92
C LEU A 166 36.97 31.96 36.18
N ASN A 167 37.90 31.05 35.80
CA ASN A 167 38.12 29.62 36.11
C ASN A 167 37.68 28.68 34.97
N SER A 168 38.53 28.10 34.10
CA SER A 168 39.84 27.41 34.27
C SER A 168 39.84 26.37 35.39
N VAL A 169 39.71 25.09 35.02
CA VAL A 169 40.31 23.83 35.59
C VAL A 169 39.72 22.69 34.72
N HIS A 170 40.42 22.14 33.72
CA HIS A 170 41.33 20.98 33.77
C HIS A 170 40.78 19.72 34.45
N SER A 171 40.53 18.64 33.67
CA SER A 171 40.67 17.19 33.98
C SER A 171 40.00 16.42 32.83
N LYS A 172 40.69 15.81 31.84
CA LYS A 172 41.47 14.55 31.83
C LYS A 172 40.73 13.29 32.32
N SER A 173 40.99 12.21 31.56
CA SER A 173 40.79 10.77 31.81
C SER A 173 39.66 10.13 30.98
N THR A 174 39.94 9.46 29.86
CA THR A 174 40.54 8.12 29.65
C THR A 174 39.65 6.96 30.11
N ASN A 175 39.22 6.13 29.14
CA ASN A 175 38.93 4.68 29.17
C ASN A 175 38.85 4.31 27.67
N LEU A 176 39.64 3.48 26.99
CA LEU A 176 40.41 2.27 27.31
C LEU A 176 39.56 1.18 27.98
N GLU A 177 38.98 0.31 27.16
CA GLU A 177 39.13 -1.15 27.33
C GLU A 177 38.81 -1.93 26.03
N LYS A 178 39.76 -2.82 25.69
CA LYS A 178 39.70 -4.18 25.10
C LYS A 178 38.71 -4.49 23.96
N SER A 179 39.14 -4.96 22.79
CA SER A 179 39.92 -6.18 22.44
C SER A 179 39.11 -7.48 22.49
N LEU A 180 39.35 -8.31 21.46
CA LEU A 180 38.95 -9.70 21.17
C LEU A 180 37.58 -9.85 20.49
N ASP A 181 37.41 -10.48 19.33
CA ASP A 181 38.19 -11.52 18.62
C ASP A 181 38.02 -11.42 17.08
N ASP A 182 39.13 -11.47 16.34
CA ASP A 182 39.43 -12.32 15.16
C ASP A 182 40.75 -11.88 14.48
#